data_AF-A0A7C1DHU4-F1
#
_entry.id   AF-A0A7C1DHU4-F1
#
_cell.length_a   1.000
_cell.length_b   1.000
_cell.length_c   1.000
_cell.angle_alpha   90.00
_cell.angle_beta   90.00
_cell.angle_gamma   90.00
#
_symmetry.space_group_name_H-M   'P 1'
#
loop_
_entity.id
_entity.type
_entity.pdbx_description
1 polymer ?
#
loop_
_entity_poly.entity_id
_entity_poly.type
_entity_poly.pdbx_seq_one_letter_code
_entity_poly.pdbx_strand_id
1 'polypeptide(L)'
;MDRLMVLRIQGAFELTALIFFFSGYFGGSSWLMILGGIMLVADNLMTILLGLATPLLPLGVSALLALVIVPWYAGVFLGCSIFTLLGVPNSARKLWNPERVLADAQRVDAERQAKQQ
;
A
#
# COMPACT_ATOMS: atom_id res chain seq x y z
N MET A 1 15.20 9.35 13.23
CA MET A 1 13.75 9.66 13.08
C MET A 1 12.98 8.63 13.87
N ASP A 2 11.99 9.04 14.67
CA ASP A 2 11.16 8.12 15.47
C ASP A 2 10.36 7.18 14.54
N ARG A 3 10.32 5.87 14.84
CA ARG A 3 9.58 4.86 14.04
C ARG A 3 8.10 5.23 13.90
N LEU A 4 7.51 5.87 14.90
CA LEU A 4 6.13 6.36 14.85
C LEU A 4 5.97 7.50 13.84
N MET A 5 6.95 8.40 13.75
CA MET A 5 6.95 9.50 12.80
C MET A 5 7.07 8.99 11.36
N VAL A 6 7.91 7.97 11.13
CA VAL A 6 8.04 7.31 9.81
C VAL A 6 6.71 6.69 9.37
N LEU A 7 6.02 5.97 10.27
CA LEU A 7 4.71 5.37 9.97
C LEU A 7 3.66 6.41 9.62
N ARG A 8 3.62 7.55 10.33
CA ARG A 8 2.68 8.64 10.01
C ARG A 8 2.97 9.27 8.65
N ILE A 9 4.25 9.49 8.33
CA ILE A 9 4.66 10.01 7.01
C ILE A 9 4.25 9.02 5.91
N GLN A 10 4.47 7.73 6.12
CA GLN A 10 4.07 6.69 5.17
C GLN A 10 2.54 6.69 4.98
N GLY A 11 1.76 6.74 6.05
CA GLY A 11 0.30 6.83 5.96
C GLY A 11 -0.19 8.09 5.23
N ALA A 12 0.46 9.24 5.43
CA ALA A 12 0.16 10.47 4.70
C ALA A 12 0.51 10.36 3.21
N PHE A 13 1.64 9.71 2.88
CA PHE A 13 2.07 9.44 1.51
C PHE A 13 1.07 8.54 0.79
N GLU A 14 0.64 7.44 1.41
CA GLU A 14 -0.38 6.54 0.87
C GLU A 14 -1.71 7.26 0.60
N LEU A 15 -2.16 8.08 1.56
CA LEU A 15 -3.40 8.83 1.41
C LEU A 15 -3.31 9.83 0.24
N THR A 16 -2.17 10.51 0.11
CA THR A 16 -1.91 11.43 -1.00
C THR A 16 -1.90 10.69 -2.33
N ALA A 17 -1.28 9.50 -2.38
CA ALA A 17 -1.24 8.64 -3.56
C ALA A 17 -2.65 8.21 -3.99
N LEU A 18 -3.50 7.80 -3.04
CA LEU A 18 -4.90 7.44 -3.28
C LEU A 18 -5.69 8.64 -3.82
N ILE A 19 -5.54 9.83 -3.21
CA ILE A 19 -6.22 11.04 -3.66
C ILE A 19 -5.82 11.38 -5.09
N PHE A 20 -4.52 11.37 -5.41
CA PHE A 20 -4.04 11.65 -6.77
C PHE A 20 -4.54 10.62 -7.78
N PHE A 21 -4.46 9.33 -7.43
CA PHE A 21 -4.92 8.25 -8.29
C PHE A 21 -6.41 8.37 -8.60
N PHE A 22 -7.28 8.44 -7.58
CA PHE A 22 -8.72 8.50 -7.79
C PHE A 22 -9.18 9.83 -8.41
N SER A 23 -8.56 10.95 -8.06
CA SER A 23 -8.86 12.24 -8.69
C SER A 23 -8.47 12.21 -10.18
N GLY A 24 -7.34 11.60 -10.53
CA GLY A 24 -6.94 11.41 -11.92
C GLY A 24 -7.84 10.43 -12.67
N TYR A 25 -8.18 9.30 -12.04
CA TYR A 25 -9.00 8.24 -12.61
C TYR A 25 -10.44 8.71 -12.91
N PHE A 26 -11.11 9.32 -11.93
CA PHE A 26 -12.48 9.81 -12.12
C PHE A 26 -12.54 11.19 -12.77
N GLY A 27 -11.52 12.03 -12.60
CA GLY A 27 -11.43 13.36 -13.21
C GLY A 27 -10.90 13.38 -14.64
N GLY A 28 -10.56 12.22 -15.21
CA GLY A 28 -10.05 12.12 -16.59
C GLY A 28 -8.64 12.71 -16.79
N SER A 29 -7.88 12.93 -15.73
CA SER A 29 -6.51 13.46 -15.80
C SER A 29 -5.49 12.32 -15.73
N SER A 30 -5.00 11.91 -16.90
CA SER A 30 -4.04 10.81 -17.03
C SER A 30 -2.76 11.02 -16.23
N TRP A 31 -2.26 12.25 -16.15
CA TRP A 31 -1.02 12.56 -15.40
C TRP A 31 -1.19 12.35 -13.90
N LEU A 32 -2.29 12.85 -13.32
CA LEU A 32 -2.59 12.65 -11.89
C LEU A 32 -2.80 11.17 -11.57
N MET A 33 -3.48 10.45 -12.46
CA MET A 33 -3.69 9.02 -12.32
C MET A 33 -2.36 8.25 -12.32
N ILE A 34 -1.47 8.54 -13.28
CA ILE A 34 -0.16 7.89 -13.38
C ILE A 34 0.71 8.24 -12.16
N LEU A 35 0.73 9.50 -11.74
CA LEU A 35 1.50 9.95 -10.58
C LEU A 35 1.05 9.22 -9.31
N GLY A 36 -0.27 9.23 -9.02
CA GLY A 36 -0.82 8.50 -7.87
C GLY A 36 -0.60 6.99 -7.98
N GLY A 37 -0.75 6.42 -9.17
CA GLY A 37 -0.51 5.00 -9.44
C GLY A 37 0.93 4.57 -9.16
N ILE A 38 1.92 5.33 -9.63
CA ILE A 38 3.34 5.06 -9.35
C ILE A 38 3.64 5.15 -7.85
N MET A 39 3.08 6.16 -7.17
CA MET A 39 3.24 6.30 -5.72
C MET A 39 2.68 5.08 -4.96
N LEU A 40 1.51 4.56 -5.36
CA LEU A 40 0.93 3.36 -4.77
C LEU A 40 1.79 2.11 -5.01
N VAL A 41 2.31 1.95 -6.23
CA VAL A 41 3.21 0.82 -6.55
C VAL A 41 4.49 0.90 -5.71
N ALA A 42 5.08 2.08 -5.56
CA ALA A 42 6.27 2.30 -4.75
C ALA A 42 6.03 1.99 -3.27
N ASP A 43 4.90 2.43 -2.70
CA ASP A 43 4.55 2.11 -1.31
C ASP A 43 4.30 0.61 -1.09
N ASN A 44 3.62 -0.06 -2.01
CA ASN A 44 3.40 -1.51 -1.93
C ASN A 44 4.72 -2.28 -2.01
N LEU A 45 5.63 -1.86 -2.89
CA LEU A 45 6.97 -2.43 -2.95
C LEU A 45 7.72 -2.24 -1.63
N MET A 46 7.69 -1.05 -1.05
CA MET A 46 8.30 -0.78 0.26
C MET A 46 7.68 -1.63 1.37
N THR A 47 6.36 -1.78 1.39
CA THR A 47 5.64 -2.60 2.38
C THR A 47 6.03 -4.08 2.28
N ILE A 48 6.22 -4.60 1.07
CA ILE A 48 6.73 -5.96 0.82
C ILE A 48 8.18 -6.09 1.29
N LEU A 49 9.06 -5.14 0.92
CA LEU A 49 10.47 -5.16 1.31
C LEU A 49 10.68 -5.07 2.82
N LEU A 50 9.79 -4.38 3.53
CA LEU A 50 9.77 -4.31 4.99
C LEU A 50 9.17 -5.56 5.65
N GLY A 51 8.73 -6.55 4.87
CA GLY A 51 8.19 -7.82 5.38
C GLY A 51 6.80 -7.70 6.02
N LEU A 52 6.14 -6.55 5.87
CA LEU A 52 4.83 -6.22 6.45
C LEU A 52 3.67 -6.88 5.68
N ALA A 53 3.89 -7.26 4.42
CA ALA A 53 2.90 -7.92 3.58
C ALA A 53 3.53 -9.05 2.74
N THR A 54 2.75 -10.09 2.47
CA THR A 54 3.14 -11.11 1.49
C THR A 54 2.90 -10.60 0.06
N PRO A 55 3.87 -10.77 -0.85
CA PRO A 55 3.79 -10.20 -2.20
C PRO A 55 2.66 -10.78 -3.05
N LEU A 56 2.19 -11.98 -2.71
CA LEU A 56 1.19 -12.73 -3.50
C LEU A 56 -0.15 -11.98 -3.62
N LEU A 57 -0.59 -11.30 -2.56
CA LEU A 57 -1.87 -10.58 -2.55
C LEU A 57 -1.88 -9.36 -3.48
N PRO A 58 -0.99 -8.35 -3.30
CA PRO A 58 -1.00 -7.17 -4.14
C PRO A 58 -0.66 -7.50 -5.61
N LEU A 59 0.26 -8.44 -5.86
CA LEU A 59 0.60 -8.85 -7.22
C LEU A 59 -0.53 -9.62 -7.90
N GLY A 60 -1.18 -10.57 -7.21
CA GLY A 60 -2.26 -11.36 -7.77
C GLY A 60 -3.47 -10.51 -8.17
N VAL A 61 -3.90 -9.60 -7.29
CA VAL A 61 -5.02 -8.68 -7.58
C VAL A 61 -4.65 -7.74 -8.74
N SER A 62 -3.45 -7.17 -8.73
CA SER A 62 -2.99 -6.25 -9.78
C SER A 62 -2.86 -6.95 -11.14
N ALA A 63 -2.35 -8.18 -11.17
CA ALA A 63 -2.24 -8.97 -12.40
C ALA A 63 -3.63 -9.31 -12.97
N LEU A 64 -4.56 -9.75 -12.11
CA LEU A 64 -5.91 -10.08 -12.53
C LEU A 64 -6.62 -8.85 -13.12
N LEU A 65 -6.52 -7.69 -12.46
CA LEU A 65 -7.11 -6.45 -12.94
C LEU A 65 -6.43 -5.94 -14.23
N ALA A 66 -5.12 -6.09 -14.37
CA ALA A 66 -4.39 -5.69 -15.58
C ALA A 66 -4.81 -6.48 -16.83
N LEU A 67 -5.34 -7.71 -16.67
CA LEU A 67 -5.85 -8.52 -17.78
C LEU A 67 -7.21 -8.04 -18.29
N VAL A 68 -8.03 -7.45 -17.42
CA VAL A 68 -9.41 -7.03 -17.77
C VAL A 68 -9.55 -5.53 -18.02
N ILE A 69 -8.64 -4.70 -17.50
CA ILE A 69 -8.69 -3.24 -17.65
C ILE A 69 -7.72 -2.78 -18.74
N VAL A 70 -8.24 -2.04 -19.72
CA VAL A 70 -7.44 -1.35 -20.74
C VAL A 70 -7.50 0.16 -20.48
N PRO A 71 -6.35 0.84 -20.36
CA PRO A 71 -4.98 0.31 -20.49
C PRO A 71 -4.56 -0.52 -19.26
N TRP A 72 -3.71 -1.53 -19.47
CA TRP A 72 -3.30 -2.52 -18.46
C TRP A 72 -2.74 -1.91 -17.17
N TYR A 73 -2.04 -0.77 -17.28
CA TYR A 73 -1.44 -0.10 -16.13
C TYR A 73 -2.49 0.48 -15.17
N ALA A 74 -3.68 0.84 -15.66
CA ALA A 74 -4.77 1.30 -14.80
C ALA A 74 -5.28 0.15 -13.90
N GLY A 75 -5.28 -1.08 -14.43
CA GLY A 75 -5.58 -2.28 -13.64
C GLY A 75 -4.54 -2.55 -12.56
N VAL A 76 -3.25 -2.36 -12.87
CA VAL A 76 -2.16 -2.48 -11.88
C VAL A 76 -2.33 -1.44 -10.77
N PHE A 77 -2.55 -0.18 -11.12
CA PHE A 77 -2.73 0.91 -10.14
C PHE A 77 -3.97 0.71 -9.27
N LEU A 78 -5.06 0.20 -9.87
CA LEU A 78 -6.28 -0.13 -9.13
C LEU A 78 -6.08 -1.31 -8.17
N GLY A 79 -5.33 -2.35 -8.58
CA GLY A 79 -5.00 -3.45 -7.69
C GLY A 79 -4.15 -3.00 -6.50
N CYS A 80 -3.20 -2.10 -6.77
CA CYS A 80 -2.39 -1.49 -5.73
C CYS A 80 -3.22 -0.61 -4.79
N SER A 81 -4.14 0.22 -5.29
CA SER A 81 -5.01 1.06 -4.46
C SER A 81 -5.96 0.24 -3.58
N ILE A 82 -6.54 -0.84 -4.11
CA ILE A 82 -7.37 -1.78 -3.33
C ILE A 82 -6.56 -2.39 -2.19
N PHE A 83 -5.33 -2.81 -2.46
CA PHE A 83 -4.45 -3.34 -1.42
C PHE A 83 -4.09 -2.26 -0.39
N THR A 84 -3.80 -1.03 -0.79
CA THR A 84 -3.51 0.05 0.16
C THR A 84 -4.74 0.40 1.02
N LEU A 85 -5.96 0.34 0.45
CA LEU A 85 -7.22 0.60 1.16
C LEU A 85 -7.64 -0.55 2.10
N LEU A 86 -7.46 -1.80 1.68
CA LEU A 86 -7.94 -2.97 2.43
C LEU A 86 -6.84 -3.67 3.23
N GLY A 87 -5.58 -3.37 2.94
CA GLY A 87 -4.41 -4.00 3.54
C GLY A 87 -4.26 -3.67 5.01
N VAL A 88 -3.57 -4.56 5.72
CA VAL A 88 -3.14 -4.33 7.10
C VAL A 88 -1.62 -4.08 7.04
N PRO A 89 -1.13 -2.90 7.45
CA PRO A 89 -1.84 -1.78 8.06
C PRO A 89 -2.32 -0.74 7.04
N ASN A 90 -3.63 -0.47 7.00
CA ASN A 90 -4.24 0.59 6.18
C ASN A 90 -3.67 1.97 6.57
N SER A 91 -3.50 2.84 5.58
CA SER A 91 -3.07 4.24 5.68
C SER A 91 -3.72 5.01 6.84
N ALA A 92 -5.02 4.82 7.07
CA ALA A 92 -5.74 5.44 8.18
C ALA A 92 -5.24 4.95 9.54
N ARG A 93 -4.94 3.64 9.69
CA ARG A 93 -4.36 3.10 10.93
C ARG A 93 -2.95 3.61 11.16
N LYS A 94 -2.15 3.77 10.10
CA LYS A 94 -0.78 4.34 10.19
C LYS A 94 -0.80 5.81 10.66
N LEU A 95 -1.81 6.59 10.26
CA LEU A 95 -1.99 7.98 10.67
C LEU A 95 -2.54 8.13 12.10
N TRP A 96 -3.66 7.46 12.41
CA TRP A 96 -4.38 7.66 13.67
C TRP A 96 -3.88 6.78 14.81
N ASN A 97 -3.39 5.57 14.52
CA ASN A 97 -2.98 4.59 15.54
C ASN A 97 -1.62 3.91 15.20
N PRO A 98 -0.54 4.68 14.97
CA PRO A 98 0.75 4.12 14.58
C PRO A 98 1.34 3.17 15.63
N GLU A 99 1.03 3.38 16.92
CA GLU A 99 1.51 2.53 18.01
C GLU A 99 0.96 1.10 17.92
N ARG A 100 -0.32 0.95 17.56
CA ARG A 100 -0.93 -0.36 17.36
C ARG A 100 -0.33 -1.07 16.16
N VAL A 101 -0.07 -0.33 15.07
CA VAL A 101 0.60 -0.86 13.89
C VAL A 101 2.01 -1.39 14.22
N LEU A 102 2.76 -0.64 15.03
CA LEU A 102 4.09 -1.05 15.46
C LEU A 102 4.05 -2.27 16.37
N ALA A 103 3.10 -2.32 17.32
CA ALA A 103 2.92 -3.46 18.22
C ALA A 103 2.50 -4.73 17.47
N ASP A 104 1.62 -4.62 16.48
CA ASP A 104 1.20 -5.74 15.64
C ASP A 104 2.38 -6.27 14.80
N ALA A 105 3.20 -5.39 14.23
CA ALA A 105 4.40 -5.79 13.49
C ALA A 105 5.40 -6.54 14.39
N GLN A 106 5.64 -6.05 15.61
CA GLN A 106 6.53 -6.70 16.58
C GLN A 106 6.03 -8.09 17.01
N ARG A 107 4.71 -8.26 17.16
CA ARG A 107 4.12 -9.58 17.46
C ARG A 107 4.36 -10.58 16.34
N VAL A 108 4.14 -10.16 15.09
CA VAL A 108 4.38 -11.02 13.92
C VAL A 108 5.85 -11.42 13.81
N ASP A 109 6.78 -10.49 14.07
CA ASP A 109 8.21 -10.79 14.07
C ASP A 109 8.59 -11.78 15.19
N ALA A 110 8.03 -11.61 16.40
CA ALA A 110 8.24 -12.53 17.51
C ALA A 110 7.70 -13.95 17.20
N GLU A 111 6.53 -14.07 16.59
CA GLU A 111 5.96 -15.35 16.15
C GLU A 111 6.81 -16.01 15.05
N ARG A 112 7.37 -15.23 14.11
CA ARG A 112 8.27 -15.76 13.08
C ARG A 112 9.57 -16.29 13.69
N GLN A 113 10.14 -15.58 14.67
CA GLN A 113 11.33 -16.03 15.38
C GLN A 113 11.07 -17.31 16.20
N ALA A 114 9.90 -17.40 16.86
CA ALA A 114 9.52 -18.59 17.62
C ALA A 114 9.30 -19.84 16.74
N LYS A 115 8.89 -19.67 15.47
CA LYS A 115 8.72 -20.78 14.52
C LYS A 115 10.03 -21.22 13.85
N GLN A 116 11.13 -20.48 14.03
CA GLN A 116 12.44 -20.81 13.47
C GLN A 116 13.38 -21.51 14.46
N GLN A 117 12.94 -21.73 15.70
CA GLN A 117 13.60 -22.55 16.73
C GLN A 117 12.92 -23.91 16.85
#